data_AF-A0A235HXF8-F1
#
_entry.id   AF-A0A235HXF8-F1
#
_cell.length_a   1.000
_cell.length_b   1.000
_cell.length_c   1.000
_cell.angle_alpha   90.00
_cell.angle_beta   90.00
_cell.angle_gamma   90.00
#
_symmetry.space_group_name_H-M   'P 1'
#
loop_
_entity.id
_entity.type
_entity.pdbx_description
1 polymer ?
#
loop_
_entity_poly.entity_id
_entity_poly.type
_entity_poly.pdbx_seq_one_letter_code
_entity_poly.pdbx_strand_id
1 'polypeptide(L)'
;MARSLRVAPEYSEKVKSALGRNGYPSQQSLATDTGFSLSTVKNFLTGKSVDYLNFVELSKKLGLEWQDIAYKEPETQPPKPQPTNGEASPFITGAPITQPRYFFGREKELKRLFNLLKRHPLQNSAIIGKKRSGKTSLLHYLKNITTTPAEQLRPEQKSDWLPHPENYCWIFVDLQDARMQSREGLLKYILESLKMQVPTPCNLDRFMDVVSDNLHSPTVILLDEISVGLQRCSELDDGFWECLRSLATNHTGGNLAFVLATPESPIEMAHNTGHSSPFFNIFGYTAYLGALAETEARKLIASSPIPFTDEDVEWILTESHCWPLLLQILCRERLFNLEEGENDDNWREEGLRQMKSFTHLLDS
;
A
#
# COMPACT_ATOMS: atom_id res chain seq x y z
N MET A 1 -18.46 6.93 11.82
CA MET A 1 -19.64 7.81 11.88
C MET A 1 -19.30 9.13 11.21
N ALA A 2 -20.19 9.69 10.38
CA ALA A 2 -19.91 10.89 9.60
C ALA A 2 -19.54 12.08 10.52
N ARG A 3 -18.41 12.72 10.25
CA ARG A 3 -17.88 13.84 11.06
C ARG A 3 -18.73 15.13 10.91
N SER A 4 -19.66 15.17 9.95
CA SER A 4 -20.55 16.30 9.69
C SER A 4 -21.90 15.82 9.12
N LEU A 5 -23.00 16.48 9.52
CA LEU A 5 -24.37 16.25 9.05
C LEU A 5 -24.93 17.48 8.32
N ARG A 6 -25.95 17.28 7.50
CA ARG A 6 -26.73 18.36 6.88
C ARG A 6 -28.23 18.05 6.91
N VAL A 7 -29.06 19.08 6.89
CA VAL A 7 -30.52 18.94 6.82
C VAL A 7 -30.91 18.41 5.44
N ALA A 8 -31.85 17.47 5.38
CA ALA A 8 -32.38 16.99 4.11
C ALA A 8 -33.11 18.13 3.37
N PRO A 9 -32.98 18.25 2.03
CA PRO A 9 -33.62 19.33 1.27
C PRO A 9 -35.13 19.47 1.53
N GLU A 10 -35.81 18.34 1.69
CA GLU A 10 -37.25 18.23 2.01
C GLU A 10 -37.65 18.81 3.36
N TYR A 11 -36.72 18.90 4.34
CA TYR A 11 -36.98 19.49 5.66
C TYR A 11 -36.43 20.90 5.82
N SER A 12 -35.84 21.49 4.78
CA SER A 12 -35.24 22.83 4.84
C SER A 12 -36.24 23.92 5.26
N GLU A 13 -37.46 23.91 4.71
CA GLU A 13 -38.52 24.86 5.08
C GLU A 13 -39.11 24.58 6.48
N LYS A 14 -39.14 23.30 6.90
CA LYS A 14 -39.56 22.89 8.26
C LYS A 14 -38.58 23.43 9.31
N VAL A 15 -37.28 23.31 9.06
CA VAL A 15 -36.22 23.81 9.94
C VAL A 15 -36.22 25.34 10.05
N LYS A 16 -36.40 26.05 8.93
CA LYS A 16 -36.53 27.52 8.95
C LYS A 16 -37.79 27.99 9.70
N SER A 17 -38.91 27.29 9.50
CA SER A 17 -40.17 27.59 10.20
C SER A 17 -40.07 27.32 11.72
N ALA A 18 -39.28 26.33 12.12
CA ALA A 18 -39.05 26.00 13.54
C ALA A 18 -38.34 27.13 14.30
N LEU A 19 -37.56 27.96 13.61
CA LEU A 19 -36.90 29.13 14.21
C LEU A 19 -37.92 30.08 14.85
N GLY A 20 -38.96 30.46 14.09
CA GLY A 20 -40.03 31.34 14.58
C GLY A 20 -40.96 30.66 15.59
N ARG A 21 -41.26 29.36 15.40
CA ARG A 21 -42.15 28.61 16.30
C ARG A 21 -41.57 28.39 17.70
N ASN A 22 -40.25 28.33 17.82
CA ASN A 22 -39.57 28.17 19.11
C ASN A 22 -39.13 29.52 19.72
N GLY A 23 -39.72 30.62 19.27
CA GLY A 23 -39.52 31.93 19.91
C GLY A 23 -38.22 32.64 19.56
N TYR A 24 -37.51 32.22 18.50
CA TYR A 24 -36.31 32.92 18.03
C TYR A 24 -36.68 33.94 16.94
N PRO A 25 -36.65 35.26 17.22
CA PRO A 25 -37.01 36.30 16.25
C PRO A 25 -35.99 36.43 15.10
N SER A 26 -34.77 35.91 15.27
CA SER A 26 -33.73 35.93 14.24
C SER A 26 -32.70 34.80 14.41
N GLN A 27 -31.94 34.49 13.36
CA GLN A 27 -30.84 33.51 13.42
C GLN A 27 -29.77 33.92 14.45
N GLN A 28 -29.61 35.23 14.68
CA GLN A 28 -28.66 35.78 15.64
C GLN A 28 -29.10 35.54 17.09
N SER A 29 -30.40 35.54 17.36
CA SER A 29 -30.93 35.17 18.69
C SER A 29 -30.64 33.71 19.03
N LEU A 30 -30.80 32.80 18.06
CA LEU A 30 -30.46 31.38 18.23
C LEU A 30 -28.94 31.17 18.39
N ALA A 31 -28.11 31.87 17.61
CA ALA A 31 -26.65 31.81 17.74
C ALA A 31 -26.18 32.25 19.14
N THR A 32 -26.80 33.29 19.68
CA THR A 32 -26.47 33.83 21.01
C THR A 32 -26.90 32.87 22.13
N ASP A 33 -28.09 32.27 22.04
CA ASP A 33 -28.61 31.32 23.03
C ASP A 33 -27.89 29.97 23.03
N THR A 34 -27.33 29.56 21.88
CA THR A 34 -26.61 28.28 21.73
C THR A 34 -25.10 28.41 21.86
N GLY A 35 -24.57 29.64 21.90
CA GLY A 35 -23.11 29.88 21.92
C GLY A 35 -22.40 29.55 20.61
N PHE A 36 -23.13 29.24 19.53
CA PHE A 36 -22.55 28.94 18.23
C PHE A 36 -22.30 30.20 17.39
N SER A 37 -21.38 30.11 16.43
CA SER A 37 -21.20 31.17 15.46
C SER A 37 -22.45 31.35 14.59
N LEU A 38 -22.76 32.60 14.21
CA LEU A 38 -23.85 32.91 13.28
C LEU A 38 -23.72 32.13 11.95
N SER A 39 -22.49 31.88 11.51
CA SER A 39 -22.21 31.07 10.33
C SER A 39 -22.63 29.60 10.48
N THR A 40 -22.46 29.02 11.67
CA THR A 40 -22.87 27.63 11.96
C THR A 40 -24.39 27.49 11.98
N VAL A 41 -25.09 28.44 12.61
CA VAL A 41 -26.55 28.50 12.60
C VAL A 41 -27.09 28.70 11.17
N LYS A 42 -26.49 29.62 10.41
CA LYS A 42 -26.86 29.85 9.02
C LYS A 42 -26.65 28.59 8.16
N ASN A 43 -25.53 27.87 8.35
CA ASN A 43 -25.24 26.64 7.63
C ASN A 43 -26.28 25.55 7.94
N PHE A 44 -26.64 25.38 9.21
CA PHE A 44 -27.70 24.46 9.63
C PHE A 44 -29.04 24.78 8.96
N LEU A 45 -29.51 26.03 9.05
CA LEU A 45 -30.80 26.46 8.49
C LEU A 45 -30.86 26.45 6.95
N THR A 46 -29.70 26.51 6.29
CA THR A 46 -29.60 26.49 4.82
C THR A 46 -29.25 25.11 4.26
N GLY A 47 -29.15 24.08 5.10
CA GLY A 47 -28.87 22.70 4.66
C GLY A 47 -27.42 22.47 4.24
N LYS A 48 -26.48 23.31 4.67
CA LYS A 48 -25.04 23.08 4.54
C LYS A 48 -24.53 22.17 5.65
N SER A 49 -23.40 21.51 5.41
CA SER A 49 -22.79 20.60 6.38
C SER A 49 -22.33 21.34 7.65
N VAL A 50 -22.66 20.76 8.79
CA VAL A 50 -22.30 21.23 10.13
C VAL A 50 -21.77 20.04 10.93
N ASP A 51 -20.86 20.28 11.86
CA ASP A 51 -20.35 19.24 12.77
C ASP A 51 -21.51 18.47 13.44
N TYR A 52 -21.33 17.17 13.66
CA TYR A 52 -22.34 16.28 14.23
C TYR A 52 -22.89 16.81 15.57
N LEU A 53 -22.02 17.24 16.49
CA LEU A 53 -22.42 17.70 17.82
C LEU A 53 -23.27 18.98 17.70
N ASN A 54 -22.82 19.92 16.88
CA ASN A 54 -23.53 21.16 16.61
C ASN A 54 -24.89 20.90 15.96
N PHE A 55 -24.99 19.91 15.05
CA PHE A 55 -26.24 19.55 14.38
C PHE A 55 -27.27 18.98 15.37
N VAL A 56 -26.86 18.07 16.25
CA VAL A 56 -27.73 17.49 17.28
C VAL A 56 -28.23 18.56 18.25
N GLU A 57 -27.33 19.44 18.69
CA GLU A 57 -27.65 20.49 19.65
C GLU A 57 -28.61 21.55 19.08
N LEU A 58 -28.37 22.00 17.84
CA LEU A 58 -29.27 22.92 17.13
C LEU A 58 -30.66 22.31 16.86
N SER A 59 -30.70 21.02 16.49
CA SER A 59 -31.96 20.30 16.28
C SER A 59 -32.77 20.21 17.58
N LYS A 60 -32.12 19.84 18.67
CA LYS A 60 -32.73 19.76 20.00
C LYS A 60 -33.30 21.10 20.45
N LYS A 61 -32.56 22.20 20.26
CA LYS A 61 -33.01 23.56 20.59
C LYS A 61 -34.20 24.04 19.77
N LEU A 62 -34.35 23.54 18.55
CA LEU A 62 -35.50 23.81 17.68
C LEU A 62 -36.63 22.79 17.85
N GLY A 63 -36.55 21.90 18.85
CA GLY A 63 -37.59 20.88 19.10
C GLY A 63 -37.74 19.89 17.96
N LEU A 64 -36.66 19.62 17.22
CA LEU A 64 -36.63 18.69 16.09
C LEU A 64 -35.78 17.47 16.45
N GLU A 65 -36.30 16.29 16.13
CA GLU A 65 -35.51 15.06 16.18
C GLU A 65 -34.49 15.08 15.04
N TRP A 66 -33.20 15.11 15.40
CA TRP A 66 -32.11 15.27 14.43
C TRP A 66 -32.09 14.14 13.39
N GLN A 67 -32.54 12.93 13.77
CA GLN A 67 -32.61 11.75 12.91
C GLN A 67 -33.69 11.89 11.83
N ASP A 68 -34.73 12.69 12.07
CA ASP A 68 -35.83 12.88 11.12
C ASP A 68 -35.47 13.91 10.05
N ILE A 69 -34.68 14.91 10.43
CA ILE A 69 -34.33 16.02 9.56
C ILE A 69 -32.95 15.87 8.92
N ALA A 70 -32.09 14.99 9.45
CA ALA A 70 -30.80 14.68 8.85
C ALA A 70 -31.02 14.07 7.46
N TYR A 71 -30.23 14.54 6.50
CA TYR A 71 -30.18 13.92 5.18
C TYR A 71 -29.71 12.48 5.32
N LYS A 72 -30.65 11.55 5.17
CA LYS A 72 -30.37 10.13 4.96
C LYS A 72 -30.11 9.98 3.48
N GLU A 73 -28.92 9.53 3.10
CA GLU A 73 -28.72 9.07 1.74
C GLU A 73 -29.78 8.00 1.46
N PRO A 74 -30.61 8.13 0.42
CA PRO A 74 -31.51 7.04 0.05
C PRO A 74 -30.65 5.80 -0.24
N GLU A 75 -30.98 4.67 0.39
CA GLU A 75 -30.37 3.34 0.15
C GLU A 75 -30.74 2.78 -1.24
N THR A 76 -30.67 3.62 -2.27
CA THR A 76 -30.81 3.24 -3.67
C THR A 76 -29.58 3.72 -4.42
N GLN A 77 -28.49 3.00 -4.17
CA GLN A 77 -27.40 2.65 -5.09
C GLN A 77 -26.24 2.17 -4.21
N PRO A 78 -25.57 1.05 -4.56
CA PRO A 78 -24.31 0.70 -3.92
C PRO A 78 -23.39 1.93 -3.94
N PRO A 79 -22.54 2.11 -2.91
CA PRO A 79 -21.73 3.32 -2.74
C PRO A 79 -21.14 3.68 -4.09
N LYS A 80 -21.43 4.90 -4.58
CA LYS A 80 -20.75 5.41 -5.77
C LYS A 80 -19.28 5.06 -5.58
N PRO A 81 -18.67 4.27 -6.47
CA PRO A 81 -17.25 4.02 -6.36
C PRO A 81 -16.61 5.41 -6.24
N GLN A 82 -15.94 5.67 -5.11
CA GLN A 82 -14.74 6.52 -5.15
C GLN A 82 -14.07 6.11 -6.44
N PRO A 83 -13.84 7.04 -7.40
CA PRO A 83 -13.57 6.68 -8.79
C PRO A 83 -12.76 5.41 -8.77
N THR A 84 -13.42 4.29 -9.09
CA THR A 84 -12.66 3.10 -9.42
C THR A 84 -11.85 3.66 -10.54
N ASN A 85 -10.55 3.88 -10.30
CA ASN A 85 -9.60 4.09 -11.38
C ASN A 85 -10.09 3.14 -12.47
N GLY A 86 -10.60 3.69 -13.58
CA GLY A 86 -11.34 2.92 -14.57
C GLY A 86 -10.59 1.62 -14.81
N GLU A 87 -11.31 0.49 -14.84
CA GLU A 87 -10.77 -0.88 -14.88
C GLU A 87 -9.24 -0.90 -14.97
N ALA A 88 -8.57 -0.95 -13.82
CA ALA A 88 -7.12 -0.79 -13.78
C ALA A 88 -6.50 -1.70 -14.85
N SER A 89 -5.73 -1.09 -15.76
CA SER A 89 -5.22 -1.77 -16.94
C SER A 89 -4.65 -3.13 -16.55
N PRO A 90 -5.03 -4.23 -17.25
CA PRO A 90 -4.53 -5.56 -16.95
C PRO A 90 -3.01 -5.60 -17.00
N PHE A 91 -2.41 -4.68 -17.77
CA PHE A 91 -0.98 -4.52 -17.90
C PHE A 91 -0.45 -3.23 -17.25
N ILE A 92 0.24 -3.38 -16.12
CA ILE A 92 0.77 -2.26 -15.34
C ILE A 92 2.24 -2.06 -15.69
N THR A 93 2.55 -0.92 -16.30
CA THR A 93 3.93 -0.51 -16.59
C THR A 93 4.33 0.67 -15.72
N GLY A 94 5.58 0.69 -15.26
CA GLY A 94 6.16 1.82 -14.53
C GLY A 94 5.87 1.86 -13.02
N ALA A 95 4.62 1.75 -12.57
CA ALA A 95 4.30 1.72 -11.14
C ALA A 95 4.49 0.31 -10.54
N PRO A 96 4.89 0.19 -9.25
CA PRO A 96 4.87 -1.10 -8.58
C PRO A 96 3.46 -1.68 -8.51
N ILE A 97 3.33 -2.97 -8.82
CA ILE A 97 2.08 -3.71 -8.60
C ILE A 97 1.81 -3.84 -7.10
N THR A 98 0.68 -3.31 -6.63
CA THR A 98 0.27 -3.34 -5.22
C THR A 98 -0.87 -4.31 -4.94
N GLN A 99 -1.71 -4.59 -5.94
CA GLN A 99 -2.83 -5.53 -5.81
C GLN A 99 -2.39 -6.95 -6.20
N PRO A 100 -2.63 -7.96 -5.36
CA PRO A 100 -2.13 -9.31 -5.62
C PRO A 100 -2.57 -9.93 -6.95
N ARG A 101 -3.79 -9.63 -7.42
CA ARG A 101 -4.31 -10.13 -8.71
C ARG A 101 -3.52 -9.74 -9.96
N TYR A 102 -2.70 -8.70 -9.90
CA TYR A 102 -1.86 -8.28 -11.03
C TYR A 102 -0.42 -8.77 -10.91
N PHE A 103 -0.06 -9.43 -9.80
CA PHE A 103 1.28 -9.97 -9.59
C PHE A 103 1.36 -11.42 -10.09
N PHE A 104 2.31 -11.71 -10.98
CA PHE A 104 2.44 -13.02 -11.64
C PHE A 104 3.83 -13.64 -11.43
N GLY A 105 3.83 -14.98 -11.33
CA GLY A 105 5.01 -15.81 -11.22
C GLY A 105 5.72 -15.72 -9.86
N ARG A 106 7.00 -16.09 -9.86
CA ARG A 106 7.85 -16.16 -8.66
C ARG A 106 7.41 -17.20 -7.63
N GLU A 107 6.75 -18.28 -8.06
CA GLU A 107 6.16 -19.26 -7.15
C GLU A 107 7.22 -19.95 -6.26
N LYS A 108 8.42 -20.19 -6.82
CA LYS A 108 9.53 -20.79 -6.08
C LYS A 108 10.05 -19.84 -5.00
N GLU A 109 10.22 -18.57 -5.33
CA GLU A 109 10.69 -17.52 -4.43
C GLU A 109 9.65 -17.27 -3.33
N LEU A 110 8.37 -17.12 -3.70
CA LEU A 110 7.25 -16.95 -2.75
C LEU A 110 7.19 -18.10 -1.76
N LYS A 111 7.24 -19.35 -2.24
CA LYS A 111 7.23 -20.53 -1.37
C LYS A 111 8.38 -20.53 -0.38
N ARG A 112 9.58 -20.15 -0.81
CA ARG A 112 10.74 -20.06 0.08
C ARG A 112 10.60 -18.92 1.09
N LEU A 113 10.22 -17.72 0.64
CA LEU A 113 10.03 -16.55 1.49
C LEU A 113 8.96 -16.79 2.56
N PHE A 114 7.79 -17.31 2.20
CA PHE A 114 6.75 -17.62 3.19
C PHE A 114 7.13 -18.76 4.13
N ASN A 115 7.92 -19.75 3.68
CA ASN A 115 8.40 -20.80 4.58
C ASN A 115 9.31 -20.26 5.69
N LEU A 116 10.06 -19.18 5.44
CA LEU A 116 10.89 -18.48 6.44
C LEU A 116 10.06 -17.74 7.48
N LEU A 117 8.85 -17.32 7.09
CA LEU A 117 7.93 -16.54 7.93
C LEU A 117 6.87 -17.41 8.61
N LYS A 118 6.72 -18.68 8.20
CA LYS A 118 5.69 -19.60 8.69
C LYS A 118 6.01 -20.23 10.04
N ARG A 119 7.29 -20.27 10.43
CA ARG A 119 7.75 -20.95 11.65
C ARG A 119 8.56 -20.00 12.50
N HIS A 120 8.50 -20.19 13.81
CA HIS A 120 9.36 -19.48 14.75
C HIS A 120 10.72 -20.20 14.91
N PRO A 121 11.83 -19.45 15.08
CA PRO A 121 11.92 -18.00 14.94
C PRO A 121 11.72 -17.57 13.47
N LEU A 122 11.08 -16.42 13.25
CA LEU A 122 10.97 -15.83 11.92
C LEU A 122 12.38 -15.56 11.38
N GLN A 123 12.59 -15.80 10.08
CA GLN A 123 13.91 -15.64 9.47
C GLN A 123 13.94 -14.46 8.49
N ASN A 124 15.06 -13.74 8.52
CA ASN A 124 15.28 -12.60 7.63
C ASN A 124 15.63 -13.06 6.22
N SER A 125 15.22 -12.30 5.22
CA SER A 125 15.53 -12.59 3.81
C SER A 125 15.86 -11.33 3.00
N ALA A 126 16.65 -11.51 1.95
CA ALA A 126 16.95 -10.46 0.99
C ALA A 126 16.36 -10.80 -0.38
N ILE A 127 15.85 -9.79 -1.08
CA ILE A 127 15.36 -9.85 -2.44
C ILE A 127 16.31 -9.03 -3.29
N ILE A 128 17.14 -9.72 -4.07
CA ILE A 128 18.14 -9.10 -4.93
C ILE A 128 17.64 -9.11 -6.37
N GLY A 129 17.80 -8.01 -7.08
CA GLY A 129 17.54 -7.98 -8.51
C GLY A 129 17.73 -6.61 -9.12
N LYS A 130 17.96 -6.57 -10.43
CA LYS A 130 18.13 -5.32 -11.20
C LYS A 130 16.97 -4.33 -10.95
N LYS A 131 17.21 -3.05 -11.23
CA LYS A 131 16.13 -2.04 -11.23
C LYS A 131 15.01 -2.53 -12.16
N ARG A 132 13.74 -2.33 -11.78
CA ARG A 132 12.55 -2.82 -12.52
C ARG A 132 12.34 -4.35 -12.60
N SER A 133 13.09 -5.18 -11.87
CA SER A 133 12.86 -6.64 -11.79
C SER A 133 11.60 -7.07 -11.03
N GLY A 134 10.91 -6.14 -10.36
CA GLY A 134 9.69 -6.39 -9.59
C GLY A 134 9.88 -6.54 -8.08
N LYS A 135 11.01 -6.09 -7.50
CA LYS A 135 11.29 -6.17 -6.06
C LYS A 135 10.20 -5.52 -5.18
N THR A 136 9.91 -4.24 -5.41
CA THR A 136 8.85 -3.49 -4.69
C THR A 136 7.48 -4.15 -4.84
N SER A 137 7.17 -4.65 -6.04
CA SER A 137 5.93 -5.39 -6.30
C SER A 137 5.85 -6.69 -5.52
N LEU A 138 6.96 -7.42 -5.39
CA LEU A 138 7.04 -8.62 -4.55
C LEU A 138 6.86 -8.27 -3.07
N LEU A 139 7.43 -7.17 -2.56
CA LEU A 139 7.20 -6.72 -1.19
C LEU A 139 5.72 -6.42 -0.92
N HIS A 140 5.06 -5.65 -1.80
CA HIS A 140 3.62 -5.41 -1.68
C HIS A 140 2.80 -6.70 -1.77
N TYR A 141 3.21 -7.62 -2.64
CA TYR A 141 2.57 -8.92 -2.75
C TYR A 141 2.63 -9.69 -1.44
N LEU A 142 3.82 -9.83 -0.83
CA LEU A 142 4.01 -10.51 0.45
C LEU A 142 3.11 -9.92 1.56
N LYS A 143 3.06 -8.58 1.64
CA LYS A 143 2.24 -7.85 2.59
C LYS A 143 0.74 -8.12 2.43
N ASN A 144 0.25 -8.12 1.19
CA ASN A 144 -1.18 -8.03 0.92
C ASN A 144 -1.83 -9.41 0.64
N ILE A 145 -1.11 -10.37 0.05
CA ILE A 145 -1.72 -11.61 -0.47
C ILE A 145 -2.45 -12.43 0.61
N THR A 146 -1.93 -12.46 1.83
CA THR A 146 -2.45 -13.32 2.90
C THR A 146 -3.73 -12.79 3.55
N THR A 147 -4.05 -11.51 3.37
CA THR A 147 -5.24 -10.84 3.94
C THR A 147 -6.20 -10.33 2.87
N THR A 148 -5.85 -10.46 1.59
CA THR A 148 -6.71 -10.04 0.47
C THR A 148 -7.89 -11.00 0.31
N PRO A 149 -9.15 -10.50 0.25
CA PRO A 149 -10.33 -11.34 0.05
C PRO A 149 -10.29 -12.14 -1.24
N ALA A 150 -10.87 -13.34 -1.25
CA ALA A 150 -10.87 -14.23 -2.39
C ALA A 150 -11.50 -13.62 -3.65
N GLU A 151 -12.49 -12.71 -3.52
CA GLU A 151 -13.11 -12.05 -4.67
C GLU A 151 -12.16 -11.07 -5.39
N GLN A 152 -11.08 -10.65 -4.72
CA GLN A 152 -10.07 -9.74 -5.27
C GLN A 152 -8.85 -10.49 -5.81
N LEU A 153 -8.84 -11.82 -5.73
CA LEU A 153 -7.77 -12.69 -6.21
C LEU A 153 -8.17 -13.37 -7.52
N ARG A 154 -7.17 -13.88 -8.26
CA ARG A 154 -7.45 -14.76 -9.40
C ARG A 154 -7.94 -16.13 -8.90
N PRO A 155 -8.79 -16.86 -9.64
CA PRO A 155 -9.37 -18.13 -9.19
C PRO A 155 -8.37 -19.18 -8.70
N GLU A 156 -7.19 -19.25 -9.32
CA GLU A 156 -6.12 -20.21 -8.96
C GLU A 156 -5.03 -19.61 -8.07
N GLN A 157 -5.20 -18.36 -7.63
CA GLN A 157 -4.15 -17.65 -6.91
C GLN A 157 -4.12 -18.08 -5.44
N LYS A 158 -2.97 -18.65 -5.05
CA LYS A 158 -2.73 -19.08 -3.69
C LYS A 158 -2.65 -17.90 -2.71
N SER A 159 -3.42 -17.95 -1.63
CA SER A 159 -3.39 -16.97 -0.53
C SER A 159 -3.13 -17.56 0.86
N ASP A 160 -3.27 -18.88 1.02
CA ASP A 160 -3.08 -19.63 2.27
C ASP A 160 -1.59 -19.88 2.61
N TRP A 161 -0.74 -18.88 2.40
CA TRP A 161 0.70 -18.98 2.61
C TRP A 161 1.09 -19.10 4.09
N LEU A 162 0.40 -18.37 4.96
CA LEU A 162 0.66 -18.30 6.40
C LEU A 162 -0.52 -18.84 7.21
N PRO A 163 -0.25 -19.56 8.32
CA PRO A 163 -1.29 -19.89 9.28
C PRO A 163 -1.70 -18.62 10.04
N HIS A 164 -3.00 -18.39 10.22
CA HIS A 164 -3.52 -17.23 10.96
C HIS A 164 -2.94 -15.88 10.50
N PRO A 165 -3.11 -15.49 9.23
CA PRO A 165 -2.52 -14.29 8.67
C PRO A 165 -2.93 -13.00 9.41
N GLU A 166 -4.07 -13.00 10.10
CA GLU A 166 -4.55 -11.92 10.96
C GLU A 166 -3.62 -11.58 12.13
N ASN A 167 -2.75 -12.51 12.54
CA ASN A 167 -1.81 -12.30 13.63
C ASN A 167 -0.50 -11.66 13.17
N TYR A 168 -0.26 -11.56 11.85
CA TYR A 168 0.96 -10.99 11.32
C TYR A 168 0.83 -9.48 11.16
N CYS A 169 1.77 -8.73 11.73
CA CYS A 169 1.91 -7.30 11.49
C CYS A 169 2.93 -7.05 10.37
N TRP A 170 2.48 -6.43 9.27
CA TRP A 170 3.34 -6.10 8.14
C TRP A 170 3.60 -4.60 8.06
N ILE A 171 4.86 -4.22 8.16
CA ILE A 171 5.30 -2.82 8.08
C ILE A 171 6.08 -2.66 6.78
N PHE A 172 5.75 -1.64 5.99
CA PHE A 172 6.44 -1.35 4.73
C PHE A 172 7.14 -0.01 4.85
N VAL A 173 8.46 -0.01 4.70
CA VAL A 173 9.30 1.19 4.77
C VAL A 173 9.93 1.39 3.40
N ASP A 174 9.63 2.54 2.81
CA ASP A 174 10.32 3.02 1.60
C ASP A 174 11.31 4.11 2.00
N LEU A 175 12.61 3.83 1.84
CA LEU A 175 13.68 4.76 2.20
C LEU A 175 13.87 5.89 1.17
N GLN A 176 13.13 5.88 0.06
CA GLN A 176 13.01 7.05 -0.82
C GLN A 176 12.10 8.13 -0.24
N ASP A 177 11.17 7.78 0.67
CA ASP A 177 10.32 8.75 1.34
C ASP A 177 11.14 9.58 2.33
N ALA A 178 11.21 10.89 2.11
CA ALA A 178 11.95 11.84 2.95
C ALA A 178 11.56 11.75 4.44
N ARG A 179 10.32 11.34 4.77
CA ARG A 179 9.86 11.16 6.15
C ARG A 179 10.57 10.00 6.84
N MET A 180 10.99 8.99 6.09
CA MET A 180 11.68 7.77 6.57
C MET A 180 13.20 7.90 6.57
N GLN A 181 13.74 9.03 6.09
CA GLN A 181 15.19 9.28 6.03
C GLN A 181 15.76 9.81 7.34
N SER A 182 14.91 10.37 8.21
CA SER A 182 15.30 10.72 9.58
C SER A 182 15.16 9.51 10.51
N ARG A 183 16.10 9.32 11.43
CA ARG A 183 16.06 8.22 12.38
C ARG A 183 14.82 8.30 13.25
N GLU A 184 14.52 9.47 13.80
CA GLU A 184 13.33 9.67 14.64
C GLU A 184 12.03 9.40 13.86
N GLY A 185 11.92 9.86 12.61
CA GLY A 185 10.74 9.64 11.77
C GLY A 185 10.50 8.15 11.49
N LEU A 186 11.57 7.41 11.18
CA LEU A 186 11.49 5.96 10.94
C LEU A 186 11.08 5.19 12.21
N LEU A 187 11.68 5.50 13.37
CA LEU A 187 11.32 4.85 14.63
C LEU A 187 9.85 5.10 15.00
N LYS A 188 9.38 6.36 14.86
CA LYS A 188 7.97 6.72 15.08
C LYS A 188 7.05 5.94 14.16
N TYR A 189 7.37 5.89 12.88
CA TYR A 189 6.57 5.17 11.89
C TYR A 189 6.43 3.68 12.22
N ILE A 190 7.52 3.02 12.65
CA ILE A 190 7.49 1.62 13.06
C ILE A 190 6.59 1.44 14.29
N LEU A 191 6.76 2.26 15.34
CA LEU A 191 5.94 2.18 16.56
C LEU A 191 4.45 2.44 16.29
N GLU A 192 4.14 3.45 15.47
CA GLU A 192 2.76 3.76 15.07
C GLU A 192 2.13 2.62 14.28
N SER A 193 2.90 2.00 13.36
CA SER A 193 2.45 0.84 12.59
C SER A 193 2.18 -0.39 13.48
N LEU A 194 2.98 -0.55 14.54
CA LEU A 194 2.78 -1.56 15.58
C LEU A 194 1.66 -1.20 16.57
N LYS A 195 1.07 0.00 16.47
CA LYS A 195 0.09 0.54 17.43
C LYS A 195 0.65 0.63 18.86
N MET A 196 1.95 0.88 18.98
CA MET A 196 2.66 1.06 20.25
C MET A 196 2.75 2.54 20.62
N GLN A 197 2.95 2.83 21.90
CA GLN A 197 3.14 4.21 22.36
C GLN A 197 4.48 4.76 21.88
N VAL A 198 4.45 5.93 21.23
CA VAL A 198 5.66 6.65 20.85
C VAL A 198 6.25 7.36 22.07
N PRO A 199 7.50 7.06 22.49
CA PRO A 199 8.12 7.72 23.62
C PRO A 199 8.57 9.14 23.27
N THR A 200 8.63 10.02 24.27
CA THR A 200 9.11 11.41 24.12
C THR A 200 10.28 11.69 25.07
N PRO A 201 11.52 11.88 24.59
CA PRO A 201 11.97 11.77 23.19
C PRO A 201 11.92 10.34 22.62
N CYS A 202 11.82 10.25 21.29
CA CYS A 202 11.85 8.99 20.53
C CYS A 202 13.28 8.72 20.03
N ASN A 203 14.13 8.19 20.90
CA ASN A 203 15.49 7.77 20.58
C ASN A 203 15.60 6.24 20.45
N LEU A 204 16.78 5.74 20.04
CA LEU A 204 16.99 4.31 19.82
C LEU A 204 16.77 3.47 21.08
N ASP A 205 17.30 3.89 22.23
CA ASP A 205 17.21 3.11 23.47
C ASP A 205 15.75 2.93 23.90
N ARG A 206 14.95 4.02 23.90
CA ARG A 206 13.54 3.93 24.27
C ARG A 206 12.71 3.18 23.25
N PHE A 207 13.08 3.25 21.97
CA PHE A 207 12.46 2.43 20.94
C PHE A 207 12.75 0.93 21.19
N MET A 208 13.98 0.57 21.54
CA MET A 208 14.37 -0.79 21.89
C MET A 208 13.53 -1.31 23.06
N ASP A 209 13.40 -0.53 24.13
CA ASP A 209 12.60 -0.91 25.30
C ASP A 209 11.14 -1.17 24.91
N VAL A 210 10.51 -0.23 24.20
CA VAL A 210 9.09 -0.35 23.80
C VAL A 210 8.88 -1.57 22.90
N VAL A 211 9.72 -1.79 21.88
CA VAL A 211 9.56 -2.93 20.97
C VAL A 211 9.83 -4.25 21.68
N SER A 212 10.89 -4.33 22.49
CA SER A 212 11.26 -5.57 23.18
C SER A 212 10.19 -6.00 24.19
N ASP A 213 9.57 -5.05 24.89
CA ASP A 213 8.57 -5.34 25.90
C ASP A 213 7.19 -5.68 25.32
N ASN A 214 6.85 -5.16 24.13
CA ASN A 214 5.48 -5.20 23.60
C ASN A 214 5.33 -6.04 22.32
N LEU A 215 6.42 -6.51 21.70
CA LEU A 215 6.34 -7.28 20.44
C LEU A 215 6.05 -8.77 20.67
N HIS A 216 4.78 -9.09 20.84
CA HIS A 216 4.32 -10.47 21.06
C HIS A 216 3.82 -11.18 19.79
N SER A 217 3.41 -10.43 18.77
CA SER A 217 2.88 -10.97 17.51
C SER A 217 3.96 -11.03 16.43
N PRO A 218 3.92 -12.04 15.53
CA PRO A 218 4.78 -12.10 14.36
C PRO A 218 4.73 -10.80 13.55
N THR A 219 5.88 -10.18 13.35
CA THR A 219 6.02 -8.89 12.70
C THR A 219 7.08 -8.98 11.61
N VAL A 220 6.72 -8.52 10.41
CA VAL A 220 7.61 -8.50 9.26
C VAL A 220 7.77 -7.07 8.78
N ILE A 221 9.01 -6.57 8.83
CA ILE A 221 9.37 -5.25 8.34
C ILE A 221 10.00 -5.40 6.96
N LEU A 222 9.31 -4.87 5.96
CA LEU A 222 9.73 -4.81 4.57
C LEU A 222 10.49 -3.51 4.36
N LEU A 223 11.78 -3.58 4.03
CA LEU A 223 12.63 -2.42 3.77
C LEU A 223 12.93 -2.36 2.27
N ASP A 224 12.36 -1.36 1.60
CA ASP A 224 12.61 -1.09 0.19
C ASP A 224 13.67 -0.01 0.01
N GLU A 225 14.36 -0.05 -1.13
CA GLU A 225 15.34 0.95 -1.55
C GLU A 225 16.42 1.26 -0.49
N ILE A 226 16.90 0.21 0.20
CA ILE A 226 18.00 0.29 1.20
C ILE A 226 19.23 1.04 0.68
N SER A 227 19.55 0.93 -0.61
CA SER A 227 20.67 1.67 -1.22
C SER A 227 20.54 3.18 -1.04
N VAL A 228 19.31 3.71 -1.08
CA VAL A 228 19.04 5.13 -0.85
C VAL A 228 19.23 5.47 0.64
N GLY A 229 18.77 4.60 1.53
CA GLY A 229 19.00 4.71 2.97
C GLY A 229 20.48 4.84 3.30
N LEU A 230 21.30 3.91 2.82
CA LEU A 230 22.73 3.86 3.11
C LEU A 230 23.53 5.00 2.48
N GLN A 231 23.13 5.49 1.30
CA GLN A 231 23.88 6.54 0.60
C GLN A 231 23.49 7.96 1.01
N ARG A 232 22.21 8.17 1.38
CA ARG A 232 21.64 9.52 1.56
C ARG A 232 21.25 9.84 2.99
N CYS A 233 21.09 8.84 3.87
CA CYS A 233 20.60 9.05 5.22
C CYS A 233 21.74 8.89 6.23
N SER A 234 22.41 9.99 6.56
CA SER A 234 23.51 9.98 7.54
C SER A 234 23.09 9.59 8.96
N GLU A 235 21.81 9.75 9.31
CA GLU A 235 21.27 9.35 10.61
C GLU A 235 21.03 7.84 10.75
N LEU A 236 20.99 7.09 9.63
CA LEU A 236 20.89 5.63 9.61
C LEU A 236 22.31 5.03 9.65
N ASP A 237 23.01 5.34 10.73
CA ASP A 237 24.40 4.94 10.99
C ASP A 237 24.55 3.47 11.42
N ASP A 238 25.79 3.02 11.63
CA ASP A 238 26.08 1.65 12.06
C ASP A 238 25.39 1.30 13.38
N GLY A 239 25.23 2.26 14.30
CA GLY A 239 24.52 2.07 15.57
C GLY A 239 23.03 1.79 15.38
N PHE A 240 22.38 2.49 14.44
CA PHE A 240 21.00 2.21 14.04
C PHE A 240 20.83 0.78 13.50
N TRP A 241 21.68 0.36 12.57
CA TRP A 241 21.59 -0.98 11.97
C TRP A 241 21.91 -2.08 12.99
N GLU A 242 22.88 -1.87 13.87
CA GLU A 242 23.18 -2.79 14.98
C GLU A 242 22.01 -2.94 15.95
N CYS A 243 21.30 -1.85 16.23
CA CYS A 243 20.07 -1.85 17.01
C CYS A 243 18.99 -2.76 16.38
N LEU A 244 18.70 -2.58 15.08
CA LEU A 244 17.76 -3.45 14.36
C LEU A 244 18.19 -4.93 14.36
N ARG A 245 19.49 -5.19 14.22
CA ARG A 245 20.03 -6.54 14.31
C ARG A 245 19.77 -7.16 15.68
N SER A 246 20.05 -6.41 16.74
CA SER A 246 19.85 -6.89 18.11
C SER A 246 18.37 -7.20 18.37
N LEU A 247 17.45 -6.37 17.88
CA LEU A 247 16.00 -6.62 18.00
C LEU A 247 15.59 -7.95 17.38
N ALA A 248 15.96 -8.18 16.12
CA ALA A 248 15.58 -9.42 15.43
C ALA A 248 16.22 -10.67 16.04
N THR A 249 17.45 -10.56 16.55
CA THR A 249 18.20 -11.74 17.01
C THR A 249 17.98 -12.07 18.48
N ASN A 250 17.87 -11.07 19.36
CA ASN A 250 17.99 -11.29 20.81
C ASN A 250 16.74 -10.90 21.61
N HIS A 251 15.98 -9.89 21.17
CA HIS A 251 15.01 -9.22 22.06
C HIS A 251 13.55 -9.47 21.72
N THR A 252 13.23 -10.05 20.56
CA THR A 252 11.84 -10.22 20.11
C THR A 252 11.33 -11.65 20.19
N GLY A 253 12.08 -12.56 20.84
CA GLY A 253 11.69 -13.97 20.97
C GLY A 253 11.50 -14.71 19.63
N GLY A 254 12.09 -14.20 18.54
CA GLY A 254 11.88 -14.73 17.19
C GLY A 254 10.57 -14.32 16.54
N ASN A 255 9.93 -13.23 16.99
CA ASN A 255 8.72 -12.65 16.41
C ASN A 255 9.00 -11.55 15.39
N LEU A 256 10.24 -11.14 15.17
CA LEU A 256 10.60 -10.10 14.21
C LEU A 256 11.42 -10.67 13.05
N ALA A 257 11.01 -10.36 11.82
CA ALA A 257 11.80 -10.59 10.63
C ALA A 257 11.87 -9.37 9.72
N PHE A 258 12.98 -9.25 9.01
CA PHE A 258 13.23 -8.24 7.98
C PHE A 258 13.25 -8.89 6.59
N VAL A 259 12.63 -8.21 5.63
CA VAL A 259 12.78 -8.52 4.20
C VAL A 259 13.34 -7.30 3.50
N LEU A 260 14.56 -7.39 2.98
CA LEU A 260 15.20 -6.30 2.24
C LEU A 260 14.95 -6.44 0.74
N ALA A 261 14.73 -5.32 0.04
CA ALA A 261 14.86 -5.25 -1.40
C ALA A 261 16.10 -4.45 -1.79
N THR A 262 17.01 -5.07 -2.54
CA THR A 262 18.30 -4.48 -2.92
C THR A 262 18.65 -4.77 -4.38
N PRO A 263 19.41 -3.89 -5.07
CA PRO A 263 19.93 -4.19 -6.41
C PRO A 263 21.03 -5.25 -6.42
N GLU A 264 21.84 -5.30 -5.36
CA GLU A 264 23.00 -6.19 -5.19
C GLU A 264 23.02 -6.81 -3.79
N SER A 265 24.07 -7.57 -3.46
CA SER A 265 24.22 -8.20 -2.13
C SER A 265 24.15 -7.17 -1.01
N PRO A 266 23.34 -7.37 0.05
CA PRO A 266 23.28 -6.45 1.18
C PRO A 266 24.66 -6.25 1.86
N ILE A 267 25.49 -7.31 1.89
CA ILE A 267 26.84 -7.26 2.46
C ILE A 267 27.76 -6.40 1.60
N GLU A 268 27.76 -6.61 0.28
CA GLU A 268 28.59 -5.83 -0.66
C GLU A 268 28.17 -4.36 -0.64
N MET A 269 26.86 -4.09 -0.59
CA MET A 269 26.34 -2.74 -0.53
C MET A 269 26.80 -2.00 0.73
N ALA A 270 26.71 -2.63 1.89
CA ALA A 270 27.18 -2.05 3.15
C ALA A 270 28.67 -1.73 3.08
N HIS A 271 29.49 -2.66 2.57
CA HIS A 271 30.91 -2.43 2.37
C HIS A 271 31.19 -1.25 1.41
N ASN A 272 30.45 -1.17 0.29
CA ASN A 272 30.62 -0.12 -0.72
C ASN A 272 30.20 1.27 -0.22
N THR A 273 29.29 1.34 0.75
CA THR A 273 28.85 2.61 1.37
C THR A 273 29.62 2.94 2.66
N GLY A 274 30.63 2.15 3.02
CA GLY A 274 31.47 2.39 4.20
C GLY A 274 30.83 1.97 5.53
N HIS A 275 29.72 1.24 5.48
CA HIS A 275 29.07 0.66 6.65
C HIS A 275 29.72 -0.68 7.01
N SER A 276 29.98 -0.89 8.29
CA SER A 276 30.54 -2.14 8.81
C SER A 276 29.51 -2.98 9.56
N SER A 277 28.25 -2.52 9.60
CA SER A 277 27.24 -3.09 10.48
C SER A 277 27.00 -4.58 10.24
N PRO A 278 27.02 -5.41 11.30
CA PRO A 278 26.69 -6.82 11.22
C PRO A 278 25.22 -7.10 10.85
N PHE A 279 24.37 -6.06 10.75
CA PHE A 279 22.96 -6.22 10.35
C PHE A 279 22.84 -6.96 9.02
N PHE A 280 23.66 -6.62 8.02
CA PHE A 280 23.57 -7.21 6.69
C PHE A 280 24.02 -8.68 6.63
N ASN A 281 24.56 -9.23 7.73
CA ASN A 281 24.95 -10.63 7.84
C ASN A 281 23.81 -11.55 8.30
N ILE A 282 22.67 -11.02 8.76
CA ILE A 282 21.58 -11.84 9.32
C ILE A 282 20.61 -12.38 8.25
N PHE A 283 20.83 -12.06 6.98
CA PHE A 283 19.97 -12.46 5.85
C PHE A 283 20.38 -13.83 5.33
N GLY A 284 19.88 -14.89 5.97
CA GLY A 284 20.27 -16.27 5.66
C GLY A 284 19.73 -16.81 4.33
N TYR A 285 18.71 -16.18 3.75
CA TYR A 285 18.18 -16.53 2.43
C TYR A 285 18.08 -15.32 1.51
N THR A 286 18.49 -15.53 0.27
CA THR A 286 18.44 -14.53 -0.79
C THR A 286 17.61 -15.03 -1.96
N ALA A 287 16.55 -14.29 -2.30
CA ALA A 287 15.76 -14.48 -3.51
C ALA A 287 16.32 -13.60 -4.63
N TYR A 288 16.79 -14.22 -5.71
CA TYR A 288 17.26 -13.50 -6.90
C TYR A 288 16.12 -13.33 -7.91
N LEU A 289 15.79 -12.10 -8.27
CA LEU A 289 14.75 -11.77 -9.24
C LEU A 289 15.35 -11.54 -10.63
N GLY A 290 15.15 -12.51 -11.52
CA GLY A 290 15.53 -12.47 -12.94
C GLY A 290 14.32 -12.46 -13.88
N ALA A 291 14.42 -13.05 -15.07
CA ALA A 291 13.25 -13.34 -15.90
C ALA A 291 12.25 -14.27 -15.18
N LEU A 292 10.98 -14.25 -15.59
CA LEU A 292 9.98 -15.23 -15.14
C LEU A 292 10.24 -16.59 -15.80
N ALA A 293 9.75 -17.67 -15.18
CA ALA A 293 9.65 -18.92 -15.91
C ALA A 293 8.64 -18.75 -17.05
N GLU A 294 8.89 -19.37 -18.22
CA GLU A 294 8.03 -19.21 -19.40
C GLU A 294 6.55 -19.54 -19.10
N THR A 295 6.30 -20.60 -18.33
CA THR A 295 4.94 -20.95 -17.89
C THR A 295 4.26 -19.86 -17.05
N GLU A 296 5.02 -19.09 -16.27
CA GLU A 296 4.52 -17.96 -15.49
C GLU A 296 4.32 -16.73 -16.37
N ALA A 297 5.20 -16.51 -17.35
CA ALA A 297 5.08 -15.45 -18.35
C ALA A 297 3.83 -15.64 -19.22
N ARG A 298 3.56 -16.87 -19.69
CA ARG A 298 2.33 -17.20 -20.43
C ARG A 298 1.07 -16.92 -19.61
N LYS A 299 1.08 -17.19 -18.29
CA LYS A 299 -0.05 -16.84 -17.39
C LYS A 299 -0.28 -15.33 -17.29
N LEU A 300 0.79 -14.53 -17.30
CA LEU A 300 0.69 -13.07 -17.34
C LEU A 300 0.06 -12.63 -18.67
N ILE A 301 0.54 -13.14 -19.81
CA ILE A 301 0.01 -12.79 -21.13
C ILE A 301 -1.47 -13.17 -21.25
N ALA A 302 -1.83 -14.36 -20.77
CA ALA A 302 -3.21 -14.86 -20.74
C ALA A 302 -4.17 -14.08 -19.81
N SER A 303 -3.66 -13.12 -19.02
CA SER A 303 -4.51 -12.22 -18.25
C SER A 303 -5.15 -11.10 -19.08
N SER A 304 -4.79 -11.00 -20.36
CA SER A 304 -5.44 -10.10 -21.31
C SER A 304 -6.95 -10.36 -21.40
N PRO A 305 -7.80 -9.31 -21.39
CA PRO A 305 -9.23 -9.43 -21.66
C PRO A 305 -9.52 -9.96 -23.07
N ILE A 306 -8.68 -9.61 -24.05
CA ILE A 306 -8.75 -10.08 -25.43
C ILE A 306 -7.62 -11.10 -25.63
N PRO A 307 -7.92 -12.38 -25.93
CA PRO A 307 -6.90 -13.39 -26.16
C PRO A 307 -5.97 -13.00 -27.32
N PHE A 308 -4.67 -13.16 -27.12
CA PHE A 308 -3.67 -12.98 -28.17
C PHE A 308 -3.51 -14.26 -28.99
N THR A 309 -3.07 -14.12 -30.24
CA THR A 309 -2.76 -15.28 -31.08
C THR A 309 -1.52 -16.00 -30.57
N ASP A 310 -1.38 -17.29 -30.83
CA ASP A 310 -0.18 -18.05 -30.42
C ASP A 310 1.10 -17.44 -31.01
N GLU A 311 1.03 -16.92 -32.24
CA GLU A 311 2.16 -16.22 -32.88
C GLU A 311 2.59 -14.98 -32.08
N ASP A 312 1.63 -14.13 -31.69
CA ASP A 312 1.90 -12.94 -30.89
C ASP A 312 2.45 -13.31 -29.51
N VAL A 313 1.93 -14.37 -28.89
CA VAL A 313 2.43 -14.85 -27.59
C VAL A 313 3.88 -15.29 -27.70
N GLU A 314 4.24 -16.09 -28.71
CA GLU A 314 5.64 -16.53 -28.92
C GLU A 314 6.56 -15.34 -29.21
N TRP A 315 6.09 -14.38 -30.00
CA TRP A 315 6.84 -13.17 -30.30
C TRP A 315 7.10 -12.34 -29.03
N ILE A 316 6.06 -12.11 -28.21
CA ILE A 316 6.17 -11.40 -26.93
C ILE A 316 7.15 -12.10 -25.99
N LEU A 317 7.10 -13.43 -25.88
CA LEU A 317 8.01 -14.20 -25.02
C LEU A 317 9.46 -14.07 -25.47
N THR A 318 9.69 -14.13 -26.79
CA THR A 318 11.02 -14.03 -27.40
C THR A 318 11.64 -12.67 -27.16
N GLU A 319 10.94 -11.59 -27.54
CA GLU A 319 11.48 -10.22 -27.45
C GLU A 319 11.61 -9.74 -26.00
N SER A 320 10.66 -10.10 -25.13
CA SER A 320 10.74 -9.71 -23.71
C SER A 320 11.76 -10.50 -22.92
N HIS A 321 12.27 -11.63 -23.45
CA HIS A 321 13.06 -12.62 -22.71
C HIS A 321 12.42 -12.99 -21.35
N CYS A 322 11.09 -13.05 -21.30
CA CYS A 322 10.29 -13.31 -20.09
C CYS A 322 10.51 -12.31 -18.92
N TRP A 323 11.09 -11.13 -19.14
CA TRP A 323 11.20 -10.12 -18.10
C TRP A 323 9.83 -9.49 -17.78
N PRO A 324 9.40 -9.44 -16.50
CA PRO A 324 8.08 -8.95 -16.13
C PRO A 324 7.71 -7.59 -16.73
N LEU A 325 8.62 -6.60 -16.65
CA LEU A 325 8.33 -5.26 -17.18
C LEU A 325 8.20 -5.27 -18.71
N LEU A 326 9.06 -6.01 -19.41
CA LEU A 326 9.06 -6.05 -20.87
C LEU A 326 7.80 -6.78 -21.39
N LEU A 327 7.42 -7.88 -20.73
CA LEU A 327 6.15 -8.56 -20.97
C LEU A 327 4.96 -7.61 -20.83
N GLN A 328 4.90 -6.87 -19.72
CA GLN A 328 3.83 -5.91 -19.43
C GLN A 328 3.75 -4.80 -20.49
N ILE A 329 4.90 -4.30 -20.97
CA ILE A 329 4.94 -3.29 -22.04
C ILE A 329 4.37 -3.87 -23.33
N LEU A 330 4.88 -5.01 -23.80
CA LEU A 330 4.45 -5.61 -25.06
C LEU A 330 2.97 -6.03 -25.04
N CYS A 331 2.50 -6.61 -23.92
CA CYS A 331 1.10 -6.99 -23.78
C CYS A 331 0.17 -5.79 -23.77
N ARG A 332 0.59 -4.67 -23.16
CA ARG A 332 -0.19 -3.43 -23.17
C ARG A 332 -0.35 -2.88 -24.58
N GLU A 333 0.73 -2.81 -25.35
CA GLU A 333 0.66 -2.33 -26.74
C GLU A 333 -0.17 -3.28 -27.62
N ARG A 334 -0.05 -4.60 -27.41
CA ARG A 334 -0.88 -5.56 -28.15
C ARG A 334 -2.36 -5.40 -27.82
N LEU A 335 -2.71 -5.28 -26.54
CA LEU A 335 -4.09 -5.08 -26.12
C LEU A 335 -4.67 -3.79 -26.70
N PHE A 336 -3.91 -2.69 -26.66
CA PHE A 336 -4.32 -1.41 -27.22
C PHE A 336 -4.67 -1.51 -28.71
N ASN A 337 -3.81 -2.14 -29.51
CA ASN A 337 -4.05 -2.34 -30.95
C ASN A 337 -5.29 -3.22 -31.24
N LEU A 338 -5.53 -4.25 -30.42
CA LEU A 338 -6.75 -5.08 -30.52
C LEU A 338 -8.02 -4.31 -30.14
N GLU A 339 -7.96 -3.42 -29.15
CA GLU A 339 -9.09 -2.58 -28.73
C GLU A 339 -9.47 -1.55 -29.80
N GLU A 340 -8.48 -1.02 -30.54
CA GLU A 340 -8.71 -0.10 -31.67
C GLU A 340 -9.19 -0.82 -32.95
N GLY A 341 -9.19 -2.17 -32.97
CA GLY A 341 -9.64 -2.96 -34.11
C GLY A 341 -8.64 -2.97 -35.28
N GLU A 342 -7.38 -2.62 -35.01
CA GLU A 342 -6.29 -2.67 -35.97
C GLU A 342 -5.75 -4.11 -36.05
N ASN A 343 -5.58 -4.64 -37.26
CA ASN A 343 -5.00 -5.96 -37.51
C ASN A 343 -3.59 -5.86 -38.13
N ASP A 344 -2.91 -4.74 -37.92
CA ASP A 344 -1.55 -4.53 -38.38
C ASP A 344 -0.52 -4.88 -37.28
N ASP A 345 0.73 -5.04 -37.69
CA ASP A 345 1.85 -5.34 -36.80
C ASP A 345 2.53 -4.06 -36.25
N ASN A 346 1.91 -2.88 -36.39
CA ASN A 346 2.52 -1.62 -35.97
C ASN A 346 2.79 -1.57 -34.47
N TRP A 347 1.97 -2.28 -33.68
CA TRP A 347 2.15 -2.43 -32.23
C TRP A 347 3.49 -3.08 -31.85
N ARG A 348 4.05 -3.94 -32.72
CA ARG A 348 5.36 -4.59 -32.48
C ARG A 348 6.47 -3.55 -32.51
N GLU A 349 6.44 -2.64 -33.49
CA GLU A 349 7.44 -1.56 -33.62
C GLU A 349 7.39 -0.58 -32.43
N GLU A 350 6.19 -0.16 -32.03
CA GLU A 350 6.03 0.72 -30.88
C GLU A 350 6.39 0.01 -29.56
N GLY A 351 6.02 -1.26 -29.40
CA GLY A 351 6.44 -2.09 -28.27
C GLY A 351 7.96 -2.15 -28.11
N LEU A 352 8.69 -2.42 -29.21
CA LEU A 352 10.15 -2.41 -29.22
C LEU A 352 10.71 -1.02 -28.90
N ARG A 353 10.07 0.06 -29.39
CA ARG A 353 10.47 1.44 -29.05
C ARG A 353 10.37 1.73 -27.56
N GLN A 354 9.28 1.32 -26.92
CA GLN A 354 9.06 1.50 -25.48
C GLN A 354 10.04 0.65 -24.64
N MET A 355 10.46 -0.51 -25.14
CA MET A 355 11.46 -1.36 -24.48
C MET A 355 12.87 -0.78 -24.49
N LYS A 356 13.22 0.13 -25.42
CA LYS A 356 14.59 0.67 -25.57
C LYS A 356 15.14 1.29 -24.29
N SER A 357 14.29 1.90 -23.45
CA SER A 357 14.74 2.47 -22.16
C SER A 357 15.10 1.43 -21.09
N PHE A 358 14.84 0.15 -21.36
CA PHE A 358 14.97 -0.96 -20.42
C PHE A 358 15.89 -2.09 -20.91
N THR A 359 16.67 -1.86 -21.97
CA THR A 359 17.60 -2.86 -22.55
C THR A 359 18.64 -3.38 -21.56
N HIS A 360 19.02 -2.59 -20.54
CA HIS A 360 19.89 -3.02 -19.45
C HIS A 360 19.39 -4.27 -18.68
N LEU A 361 18.09 -4.61 -18.79
CA LEU A 361 17.55 -5.86 -18.26
C LEU A 361 18.01 -7.07 -19.08
N LEU A 362 18.18 -6.89 -20.39
CA LEU A 362 18.60 -7.91 -21.36
C LEU A 362 20.11 -8.11 -21.38
N ASP A 363 20.88 -7.05 -21.14
CA ASP A 363 22.33 -7.10 -21.05
C ASP A 363 22.74 -7.94 -19.82
N SER A 364 23.22 -9.16 -20.05
CA SER A 364 23.61 -10.12 -19.01
C SER A 364 25.08 -9.98 -18.64
#